data_AF-A0A7W4ZSS0-F1
#
_entry.id   AF-A0A7W4ZSS0-F1
#
_cell.length_a   1.000
_cell.length_b   1.000
_cell.length_c   1.000
_cell.angle_alpha   90.00
_cell.angle_beta   90.00
_cell.angle_gamma   90.00
#
_symmetry.space_group_name_H-M   'P 1'
#
loop_
_entity.id
_entity.type
_entity.pdbx_description
1 polymer ?
#
loop_
_entity_poly.entity_id
_entity_poly.type
_entity_poly.pdbx_seq_one_letter_code
_entity_poly.pdbx_strand_id
1 'polypeptide(L)'
;MGGRAALRAADAPQVQAVPALAPWCPDGEPVSRLRDKDVVVIHGDRDRVTDPSASVAFVRRARAAGARADVRLVPGGDHAMLRGATNRHRVVASTAVGMLPS
;
A
#
# COMPACT_ATOMS: atom_id res chain seq x y z
N MET A 1 -2.22 -9.92 5.47
CA MET A 1 -1.51 -10.69 4.41
C MET A 1 -1.76 -10.16 2.98
N GLY A 2 -2.99 -9.82 2.57
CA GLY A 2 -3.30 -9.41 1.17
C GLY A 2 -2.45 -8.26 0.60
N GLY A 3 -2.17 -7.20 1.37
CA GLY A 3 -1.35 -6.08 0.89
C GLY A 3 0.09 -6.46 0.54
N ARG A 4 0.71 -7.37 1.30
CA ARG A 4 2.07 -7.86 1.00
C ARG A 4 2.11 -8.72 -0.27
N ALA A 5 1.06 -9.52 -0.48
CA ALA A 5 0.93 -10.31 -1.70
C ALA A 5 0.80 -9.39 -2.94
N ALA A 6 0.00 -8.33 -2.86
CA ALA A 6 -0.11 -7.34 -3.93
C ALA A 6 1.25 -6.67 -4.24
N LEU A 7 2.01 -6.30 -3.21
CA LEU A 7 3.37 -5.75 -3.38
C LEU A 7 4.36 -6.71 -4.03
N ARG A 8 4.18 -8.03 -3.83
CA ARG A 8 5.01 -9.05 -4.49
C ARG A 8 4.55 -9.35 -5.92
N ALA A 9 3.26 -9.25 -6.20
CA ALA A 9 2.73 -9.40 -7.56
C ALA A 9 3.24 -8.31 -8.51
N ALA A 10 3.78 -7.20 -8.00
CA ALA A 10 4.39 -6.12 -8.77
C ALA A 10 5.57 -6.56 -9.66
N ASP A 11 6.16 -7.74 -9.42
CA ASP A 11 7.19 -8.32 -10.28
C ASP A 11 6.67 -8.63 -11.70
N ALA A 12 5.35 -8.76 -11.89
CA ALA A 12 4.77 -8.95 -13.22
C ALA A 12 4.90 -7.67 -14.07
N PRO A 13 5.51 -7.72 -15.28
CA PRO A 13 5.75 -6.54 -16.11
C PRO A 13 4.50 -5.72 -16.42
N GLN A 14 3.34 -6.38 -16.49
CA GLN A 14 2.04 -5.79 -16.82
C GLN A 14 1.46 -4.96 -15.66
N VAL A 15 1.93 -5.14 -14.43
CA VAL A 15 1.45 -4.37 -13.27
C VAL A 15 2.01 -2.97 -13.38
N GLN A 16 1.15 -1.96 -13.49
CA GLN A 16 1.55 -0.55 -13.50
C GLN A 16 1.37 0.11 -12.13
N ALA A 17 0.37 -0.35 -11.37
CA ALA A 17 0.02 0.23 -10.09
C ALA A 17 -0.36 -0.83 -9.04
N VAL A 18 -0.05 -0.55 -7.77
CA VAL A 18 -0.28 -1.46 -6.63
C VAL A 18 -0.92 -0.70 -5.46
N PRO A 19 -2.23 -0.91 -5.21
CA PRO A 19 -2.85 -0.50 -3.96
C PRO A 19 -2.61 -1.56 -2.87
N ALA A 20 -2.07 -1.15 -1.72
CA ALA A 20 -1.81 -2.02 -0.58
C ALA A 20 -2.52 -1.52 0.69
N LEU A 21 -3.47 -2.30 1.20
CA LEU A 21 -4.17 -2.01 2.45
C LEU A 21 -3.47 -2.65 3.65
N ALA A 22 -3.14 -1.83 4.65
CA ALA A 22 -2.50 -2.18 5.91
C ALA A 22 -1.45 -3.30 5.75
N PRO A 23 -0.50 -3.16 4.80
CA PRO A 23 0.39 -4.25 4.47
C PRO A 23 1.29 -4.54 5.67
N TRP A 24 1.55 -5.83 5.90
CA TRP A 24 2.63 -6.21 6.78
C TRP A 24 3.93 -6.16 5.98
N CYS A 25 4.73 -5.12 6.20
CA CYS A 25 6.01 -4.91 5.56
C CYS A 25 7.13 -4.94 6.62
N PRO A 26 7.69 -6.11 6.94
CA PRO A 26 8.82 -6.19 7.85
C PRO A 26 10.04 -5.43 7.29
N ASP A 27 11.01 -5.17 8.16
CA ASP A 27 12.27 -4.61 7.71
C ASP A 27 12.96 -5.51 6.69
N GLY A 28 13.55 -4.88 5.68
CA GLY A 28 14.12 -5.58 4.53
C GLY A 28 13.10 -6.07 3.50
N GLU A 29 11.79 -5.82 3.64
CA GLU A 29 10.83 -6.15 2.57
C GLU A 29 11.29 -5.49 1.24
N PRO A 30 11.56 -6.27 0.17
CA PRO A 30 12.18 -5.73 -1.02
C PRO A 30 11.30 -4.73 -1.76
N VAL A 31 11.94 -3.66 -2.25
CA VAL A 31 11.28 -2.54 -2.94
C VAL A 31 11.78 -2.33 -4.37
N SER A 32 12.88 -2.96 -4.78
CA SER A 32 13.50 -2.76 -6.10
C SER A 32 12.53 -3.06 -7.26
N ARG A 33 11.68 -4.06 -7.11
CA ARG A 33 10.61 -4.43 -8.05
C ARG A 33 9.55 -3.36 -8.30
N LEU A 34 9.47 -2.37 -7.41
CA LEU A 34 8.49 -1.28 -7.51
C LEU A 34 9.00 -0.11 -8.35
N ARG A 35 10.24 -0.19 -8.86
CA ARG A 35 10.80 0.83 -9.74
C ARG A 35 9.84 1.11 -10.91
N ASP A 36 9.60 2.40 -11.15
CA ASP A 36 8.72 2.93 -12.19
C ASP A 36 7.22 2.58 -12.03
N LYS A 37 6.83 1.94 -10.91
CA LYS A 37 5.44 1.60 -10.58
C LYS A 37 4.79 2.65 -9.68
N ASP A 38 3.48 2.81 -9.81
CA ASP A 38 2.65 3.57 -8.88
C ASP A 38 2.28 2.70 -7.67
N VAL A 39 2.54 3.19 -6.46
CA VAL A 39 2.27 2.42 -5.24
C VAL A 39 1.53 3.29 -4.25
N VAL A 40 0.35 2.86 -3.81
CA VAL A 40 -0.35 3.56 -2.72
C VAL A 40 -0.59 2.59 -1.59
N VAL A 41 -0.01 2.92 -0.43
CA VAL A 41 -0.25 2.23 0.82
C VAL A 41 -1.31 2.99 1.61
N ILE A 42 -2.27 2.28 2.18
CA ILE A 42 -3.32 2.90 3.00
C ILE A 42 -3.34 2.16 4.32
N HIS A 43 -3.13 2.87 5.43
CA HIS A 43 -2.93 2.27 6.75
C HIS A 43 -3.68 3.04 7.85
N GLY A 44 -4.25 2.35 8.83
CA GLY A 44 -4.96 2.99 9.94
C GLY A 44 -3.96 3.45 11.00
N ASP A 45 -4.02 4.69 11.45
CA ASP A 45 -3.02 5.22 12.41
C ASP A 45 -3.06 4.56 13.80
N ARG A 46 -4.10 3.79 14.11
CA ARG A 46 -4.27 3.02 15.36
C ARG A 46 -4.27 1.51 15.12
N ASP A 47 -3.77 1.06 13.98
CA ASP A 47 -3.59 -0.36 13.70
C ASP A 47 -2.64 -1.01 14.72
N ARG A 48 -3.11 -2.07 15.37
CA ARG A 48 -2.35 -2.86 16.36
C ARG A 48 -1.88 -4.21 15.81
N VAL A 49 -2.27 -4.56 14.59
CA VAL A 49 -1.93 -5.82 13.92
C VAL A 49 -0.72 -5.62 13.03
N THR A 50 -0.67 -4.52 12.28
CA THR A 50 0.51 -4.11 11.50
C THR A 50 0.87 -2.66 11.84
N ASP A 51 2.16 -2.42 12.08
CA ASP A 51 2.65 -1.11 12.49
C ASP A 51 2.54 -0.09 11.34
N PRO A 52 1.79 1.02 11.51
CA PRO A 52 1.69 2.08 10.50
C PRO A 52 3.05 2.73 10.21
N SER A 53 3.96 2.79 11.18
CA SER A 53 5.31 3.34 11.00
C SER A 53 6.12 2.51 9.99
N ALA A 54 5.90 1.18 9.96
CA ALA A 54 6.53 0.29 9.00
C ALA A 54 6.05 0.55 7.56
N SER A 55 4.77 0.90 7.38
CA SER A 55 4.23 1.33 6.08
C SER A 55 4.86 2.65 5.61
N VAL A 56 5.07 3.62 6.52
CA VAL A 56 5.77 4.87 6.21
C VAL A 56 7.22 4.59 5.81
N ALA A 57 7.93 3.76 6.57
CA ALA A 57 9.30 3.38 6.26
C ALA A 57 9.40 2.65 4.91
N PHE A 58 8.47 1.73 4.63
CA PHE A 58 8.40 1.02 3.35
C PHE A 58 8.23 1.98 2.17
N VAL A 59 7.28 2.92 2.24
CA VAL A 59 7.05 3.91 1.16
C VAL A 59 8.28 4.80 0.95
N ARG A 60 8.98 5.20 2.01
CA ARG A 60 10.25 5.94 1.88
C ARG A 60 11.30 5.12 1.12
N ARG A 61 11.47 3.83 1.45
CA ARG A 61 12.39 2.94 0.74
C ARG A 61 11.97 2.75 -0.73
N ALA A 62 10.67 2.59 -1.00
CA ALA A 62 10.16 2.44 -2.36
C ALA A 62 10.40 3.69 -3.21
N ARG A 63 10.16 4.89 -2.68
CA ARG A 63 10.51 6.16 -3.33
C ARG A 63 12.01 6.22 -3.66
N ALA A 64 12.87 5.90 -2.70
CA ALA A 64 14.32 5.87 -2.91
C ALA A 64 14.74 4.84 -3.98
N ALA A 65 13.97 3.77 -4.18
CA ALA A 65 14.19 2.77 -5.22
C ALA A 65 13.61 3.15 -6.61
N GLY A 66 12.96 4.31 -6.74
CA GLY A 66 12.41 4.81 -8.00
C GLY A 66 10.91 4.53 -8.22
N ALA A 67 10.16 4.14 -7.19
CA ALA A 67 8.71 4.01 -7.27
C ALA A 67 8.00 5.38 -7.11
N ARG A 68 6.88 5.57 -7.82
CA ARG A 68 5.91 6.64 -7.53
C ARG A 68 5.01 6.20 -6.38
N ALA A 69 5.57 6.20 -5.17
CA ALA A 69 4.91 5.66 -3.99
C ALA A 69 4.30 6.74 -3.10
N ASP A 70 3.19 6.46 -2.41
CA ASP A 70 2.64 7.29 -1.33
C ASP A 70 1.98 6.44 -0.22
N VAL A 71 1.87 7.01 0.98
CA VAL A 71 1.17 6.40 2.12
C VAL A 71 0.08 7.33 2.63
N ARG A 72 -1.15 6.83 2.66
CA ARG A 72 -2.29 7.50 3.27
C ARG A 72 -2.61 6.88 4.62
N LEU A 73 -2.36 7.64 5.68
CA LEU A 73 -2.82 7.26 7.01
C LEU A 73 -4.29 7.64 7.17
N VAL A 74 -5.10 6.72 7.70
CA VAL A 74 -6.51 6.95 8.04
C VAL A 74 -6.60 7.30 9.52
N PRO A 75 -6.92 8.56 9.88
CA PRO A 75 -7.00 8.99 11.26
C PRO A 75 -8.08 8.22 12.04
N GLY A 76 -7.72 7.72 13.22
CA GLY A 76 -8.58 6.86 14.04
C GLY A 76 -8.82 5.45 13.48
N GLY A 77 -8.17 5.09 12.37
CA GLY A 77 -8.37 3.82 11.68
C GLY A 77 -7.67 2.65 12.38
N ASP A 78 -8.37 1.52 12.50
CA ASP A 78 -7.79 0.23 12.91
C ASP A 78 -7.28 -0.55 11.69
N HIS A 79 -6.82 -1.80 11.89
CA HIS A 79 -6.35 -2.67 10.80
C HIS A 79 -7.37 -2.87 9.68
N ALA A 80 -8.66 -2.80 10.01
CA ALA A 80 -9.74 -2.94 9.06
C ALA A 80 -10.06 -1.63 8.32
N MET A 81 -9.32 -0.55 8.57
CA MET A 81 -9.39 0.74 7.89
C MET A 81 -10.76 1.43 8.03
N LEU A 82 -11.42 1.25 9.20
CA LEU A 82 -12.80 1.63 9.56
C LEU A 82 -13.84 0.53 9.22
N ARG A 83 -14.40 -0.07 10.28
CA ARG A 83 -15.58 -0.96 10.36
C ARG A 83 -16.26 -1.31 9.02
N GLY A 84 -15.82 -2.40 8.39
CA GLY A 84 -16.56 -3.11 7.34
C GLY A 84 -15.83 -3.29 6.00
N ALA A 85 -16.10 -4.40 5.31
CA ALA A 85 -15.49 -4.72 4.01
C ALA A 85 -15.86 -3.71 2.91
N THR A 86 -17.04 -3.08 2.98
CA THR A 86 -17.51 -2.07 2.03
C THR A 86 -16.62 -0.84 1.99
N ASN A 87 -16.11 -0.40 3.15
CA ASN A 87 -15.24 0.78 3.21
C ASN A 87 -13.86 0.47 2.63
N ARG A 88 -13.35 -0.75 2.86
CA ARG A 88 -12.10 -1.26 2.27
C ARG A 88 -12.18 -1.36 0.75
N HIS A 89 -13.25 -1.94 0.20
CA HIS A 89 -13.43 -2.04 -1.25
C HIS A 89 -13.56 -0.65 -1.89
N ARG A 90 -14.30 0.28 -1.28
CA ARG A 90 -14.42 1.64 -1.79
C ARG A 90 -13.06 2.36 -1.83
N VAL A 91 -12.26 2.22 -0.77
CA VAL A 91 -10.92 2.84 -0.68
C VAL A 91 -9.96 2.23 -1.70
N VAL A 92 -9.98 0.92 -1.91
CA VAL A 92 -9.15 0.26 -2.94
C VAL A 92 -9.63 0.65 -4.33
N ALA A 93 -10.93 0.61 -4.60
CA ALA A 93 -11.49 0.94 -5.90
C ALA A 93 -11.24 2.40 -6.28
N SER A 94 -11.43 3.35 -5.36
CA SER A 94 -11.15 4.76 -5.64
C SER A 94 -9.67 5.02 -5.88
N THR A 95 -8.79 4.34 -5.15
CA THR A 95 -7.34 4.42 -5.36
C THR A 95 -6.94 3.81 -6.69
N ALA A 96 -7.47 2.64 -7.05
CA ALA A 96 -7.20 1.97 -8.31
C ALA A 96 -7.72 2.78 -9.51
N VAL A 97 -8.90 3.39 -9.41
CA VAL A 97 -9.44 4.28 -10.46
C VAL A 97 -8.56 5.52 -10.66
N GLY A 98 -8.03 6.11 -9.57
CA GLY A 98 -7.10 7.23 -9.66
C GLY A 98 -5.71 6.88 -10.23
N MET A 99 -5.43 5.58 -10.43
CA MET A 99 -4.18 5.07 -11.02
C MET A 99 -4.33 4.69 -12.50
N LEU A 100 -5.53 4.75 -13.06
CA LEU A 100 -5.73 4.48 -14.49
C LEU A 100 -5.27 5.68 -15.32
N PRO A 101 -4.50 5.47 -16.41
CA PRO A 101 -4.16 6.55 -17.33
C PRO A 101 -5.45 7.12 -17.95
N SER A 102 -5.53 8.45 -17.97
CA SER A 102 -6.63 9.23 -18.56
C SER A 102 -6.75 9.03 -20.07
#